data_AF-A0A1Y5LR68-F1
#
_entry.id   AF-A0A1Y5LR68-F1
#
_cell.length_a   1.000
_cell.length_b   1.000
_cell.length_c   1.000
_cell.angle_alpha   90.00
_cell.angle_beta   90.00
_cell.angle_gamma   90.00
#
_symmetry.space_group_name_H-M   'P 1'
#
loop_
_entity.id
_entity.type
_entity.pdbx_description
1 polymer ?
#
loop_
_entity_poly.entity_id
_entity_poly.type
_entity_poly.pdbx_seq_one_letter_code
_entity_poly.pdbx_strand_id
1 'polypeptide(L)'
;MTATRIAHRIAVVAFPVAATAALLTAGPAGADPPHPFGGPALTIGCPNQGSLMSLTALTGQSGPEAVPPIADGDIRFESHPAAPPIPAAAQVTVAWVNTDSGRSGIVNLGGVYPFLSATVNTGVGNVVATAFGSINFGSSPICQANPAIGTFIA
;
A
#
# COMPACT_ATOMS: atom_id res chain seq x y z
N MET A 1 -56.36 -10.63 -35.83
CA MET A 1 -54.92 -10.51 -36.18
C MET A 1 -54.29 -9.30 -35.49
N THR A 2 -54.29 -9.22 -34.15
CA THR A 2 -53.98 -7.94 -33.47
C THR A 2 -53.18 -8.05 -32.17
N ALA A 3 -53.13 -9.20 -31.51
CA ALA A 3 -52.38 -9.35 -30.24
C ALA A 3 -50.88 -9.66 -30.44
N THR A 4 -50.54 -10.46 -31.46
CA THR A 4 -49.16 -10.96 -31.68
C THR A 4 -48.18 -9.90 -32.17
N ARG A 5 -48.65 -8.86 -32.88
CA ARG A 5 -47.78 -7.78 -33.36
C ARG A 5 -47.38 -6.78 -32.27
N ILE A 6 -48.21 -6.62 -31.23
CA ILE A 6 -47.94 -5.71 -30.11
C ILE A 6 -46.92 -6.34 -29.15
N ALA A 7 -47.06 -7.64 -28.86
CA ALA A 7 -46.10 -8.39 -28.05
C ALA A 7 -44.69 -8.38 -28.64
N HIS A 8 -44.56 -8.51 -29.97
CA HIS A 8 -43.26 -8.44 -30.63
C HIS A 8 -42.59 -7.07 -30.57
N ARG A 9 -43.37 -5.98 -30.59
CA ARG A 9 -42.82 -4.62 -30.52
C ARG A 9 -42.30 -4.26 -29.12
N ILE A 10 -42.93 -4.79 -28.07
CA ILE A 10 -42.48 -4.58 -26.68
C ILE A 10 -41.18 -5.33 -26.41
N ALA A 11 -41.04 -6.55 -26.95
CA ALA A 11 -39.82 -7.34 -26.80
C ALA A 11 -38.59 -6.67 -27.46
N VAL A 12 -38.76 -6.03 -28.63
CA VAL A 12 -37.61 -5.44 -29.36
C VAL A 12 -37.02 -4.21 -28.65
N VAL A 13 -37.80 -3.50 -27.82
CA VAL A 13 -37.34 -2.27 -27.13
C VAL A 13 -36.76 -2.55 -25.74
N ALA A 14 -37.22 -3.61 -25.06
CA ALA A 14 -36.77 -3.92 -23.69
C ALA A 14 -35.39 -4.60 -23.63
N PHE A 15 -35.05 -5.40 -24.64
CA PHE A 15 -33.77 -6.13 -24.68
C PHE A 15 -32.51 -5.25 -24.77
N PRO A 16 -32.45 -4.17 -25.59
CA PRO A 16 -31.22 -3.38 -25.68
C PRO A 16 -30.94 -2.53 -24.44
N VAL A 17 -31.96 -2.14 -23.67
CA VAL A 17 -31.79 -1.31 -22.44
C VAL A 17 -31.27 -2.15 -21.26
N ALA A 18 -31.75 -3.40 -21.13
CA ALA A 18 -31.24 -4.30 -20.09
C ALA A 18 -29.79 -4.74 -20.37
N ALA A 19 -29.42 -4.91 -21.64
CA ALA A 19 -28.06 -5.29 -22.04
C ALA A 19 -27.05 -4.16 -21.82
N THR A 20 -27.43 -2.89 -22.02
CA THR A 20 -26.54 -1.75 -21.76
C THR A 20 -26.40 -1.43 -20.26
N ALA A 21 -27.45 -1.64 -19.46
CA ALA A 21 -27.38 -1.48 -18.00
C ALA A 21 -26.43 -2.51 -17.34
N ALA A 22 -26.35 -3.73 -17.88
CA ALA A 22 -25.46 -4.78 -17.37
C ALA A 22 -23.98 -4.56 -17.74
N LEU A 23 -23.68 -3.75 -18.77
CA LEU A 23 -22.30 -3.42 -19.18
C LEU A 23 -21.72 -2.22 -18.42
N LEU A 24 -22.54 -1.50 -17.65
CA LEU A 24 -22.14 -0.34 -16.85
C LEU A 24 -21.83 -0.70 -15.38
N THR A 25 -21.87 -1.99 -15.01
CA THR A 25 -21.36 -2.40 -13.71
C THR A 25 -19.84 -2.31 -13.76
N ALA A 26 -19.31 -1.19 -13.26
CA ALA A 26 -17.90 -1.06 -12.94
C ALA A 26 -17.50 -2.30 -12.12
N GLY A 27 -16.64 -3.15 -12.69
CA GLY A 27 -16.03 -4.23 -11.92
C GLY A 27 -15.29 -3.63 -10.72
N PRO A 28 -15.16 -4.36 -9.59
CA PRO A 28 -14.38 -3.85 -8.48
C PRO A 28 -12.98 -3.54 -9.00
N ALA A 29 -12.60 -2.26 -9.00
CA ALA A 29 -11.22 -1.87 -9.20
C ALA A 29 -10.45 -2.53 -8.05
N GLY A 30 -9.67 -3.57 -8.35
CA GLY A 30 -8.71 -4.10 -7.39
C GLY A 30 -7.69 -3.02 -7.09
N ALA A 31 -7.25 -2.92 -5.84
CA ALA A 31 -6.16 -2.04 -5.47
C ALA A 31 -4.95 -2.27 -6.38
N ASP A 32 -4.21 -1.20 -6.65
CA ASP A 32 -2.89 -1.36 -7.26
C ASP A 32 -2.04 -2.29 -6.36
N PRO A 33 -1.29 -3.24 -6.95
CA PRO A 33 -0.44 -4.13 -6.18
C PRO A 33 0.58 -3.32 -5.36
N PRO A 34 1.09 -3.86 -4.23
CA PRO A 34 2.06 -3.16 -3.39
C PRO A 34 3.20 -2.54 -4.21
N HIS A 35 3.29 -1.22 -4.20
CA HIS A 35 4.27 -0.46 -4.96
C HIS A 35 5.53 -0.25 -4.10
N PRO A 36 6.74 -0.51 -4.61
CA PRO A 36 7.96 -0.32 -3.83
C PRO A 36 8.27 1.16 -3.61
N PHE A 37 8.96 1.45 -2.51
CA PHE A 37 9.68 2.72 -2.37
C PHE A 37 10.80 2.79 -3.44
N GLY A 38 11.32 3.99 -3.72
CA GLY A 38 12.35 4.21 -4.74
C GLY A 38 13.68 3.48 -4.49
N GLY A 39 13.86 2.91 -3.30
CA GLY A 39 14.95 2.01 -2.96
C GLY A 39 14.75 1.40 -1.56
N PRO A 40 15.57 0.41 -1.17
CA PRO A 40 15.54 -0.15 0.17
C PRO A 40 16.11 0.84 1.19
N ALA A 41 15.61 0.78 2.42
CA ALA A 41 16.24 1.42 3.56
C ALA A 41 17.53 0.67 3.93
N LEU A 42 18.65 1.37 3.86
CA LEU A 42 20.01 0.89 4.10
C LEU A 42 20.39 1.13 5.56
N THR A 43 20.78 0.10 6.28
CA THR A 43 21.43 0.26 7.59
C THR A 43 22.90 -0.09 7.46
N ILE A 44 23.79 0.82 7.88
CA ILE A 44 25.24 0.65 7.82
C ILE A 44 25.82 0.76 9.24
N GLY A 45 26.81 -0.08 9.55
CA GLY A 45 27.60 0.01 10.78
C GLY A 45 27.05 -0.76 11.97
N CYS A 46 26.02 -1.57 11.78
CA CYS A 46 25.41 -2.38 12.83
C CYS A 46 25.91 -3.80 12.76
N PRO A 47 26.23 -4.44 13.90
CA PRO A 47 26.50 -5.87 13.91
C PRO A 47 25.21 -6.60 13.51
N ASN A 48 25.14 -7.03 12.26
CA ASN A 48 23.99 -7.74 11.73
C ASN A 48 24.41 -9.12 11.21
N GLN A 49 24.39 -10.11 12.10
CA GLN A 49 24.74 -11.51 11.78
C GLN A 49 26.06 -11.66 11.00
N GLY A 50 27.07 -10.82 11.29
CA GLY A 50 28.36 -10.83 10.61
C GLY A 50 28.49 -9.92 9.38
N SER A 51 27.45 -9.21 8.99
CA SER A 51 27.51 -8.13 7.99
C SER A 51 27.57 -6.76 8.64
N LEU A 52 28.23 -5.83 7.95
CA LEU A 52 28.28 -4.40 8.29
C LEU A 52 27.07 -3.63 7.72
N MET A 53 26.22 -4.29 6.93
CA MET A 53 25.10 -3.67 6.24
C MET A 53 23.88 -4.59 6.10
N SER A 54 22.70 -3.99 6.09
CA SER A 54 21.44 -4.67 5.78
C SER A 54 20.46 -3.81 5.01
N LEU A 55 19.57 -4.48 4.27
CA LEU A 55 18.61 -3.86 3.37
C LEU A 55 17.19 -4.24 3.78
N THR A 56 16.36 -3.23 4.06
CA THR A 56 14.92 -3.40 4.30
C THR A 56 14.15 -2.84 3.11
N ALA A 57 13.43 -3.69 2.39
CA ALA A 57 12.47 -3.26 1.38
C ALA A 57 11.22 -2.69 2.06
N LEU A 58 10.60 -1.72 1.39
CA LEU A 58 9.37 -1.11 1.81
C LEU A 58 8.41 -1.01 0.63
N THR A 59 7.13 -1.20 0.90
CA THR A 59 6.05 -1.04 -0.07
C THR A 59 4.93 -0.18 0.49
N GLY A 60 4.17 0.45 -0.40
CA GLY A 60 2.88 1.07 -0.11
C GLY A 60 1.82 0.49 -1.04
N GLN A 61 0.71 0.03 -0.48
CA GLN A 61 -0.45 -0.45 -1.22
C GLN A 61 -1.64 0.46 -0.94
N SER A 62 -2.19 1.05 -1.98
CA SER A 62 -3.37 1.91 -1.87
C SER A 62 -4.64 1.07 -1.85
N GLY A 63 -5.67 1.54 -1.15
CA GLY A 63 -7.00 0.95 -1.26
C GLY A 63 -7.73 1.35 -2.55
N PRO A 64 -8.95 0.83 -2.77
CA PRO A 64 -9.61 -0.19 -1.95
C PRO A 64 -9.10 -1.61 -2.24
N GLU A 65 -8.78 -2.38 -1.19
CA GLU A 65 -8.43 -3.81 -1.27
C GLU A 65 -9.27 -4.62 -0.29
N ALA A 66 -9.70 -5.82 -0.69
CA ALA A 66 -10.49 -6.70 0.17
C ALA A 66 -9.59 -7.50 1.13
N VAL A 67 -8.42 -7.94 0.67
CA VAL A 67 -7.49 -8.77 1.46
C VAL A 67 -6.03 -8.36 1.20
N PRO A 68 -5.33 -7.75 2.19
CA PRO A 68 -5.86 -7.26 3.46
C PRO A 68 -6.86 -6.12 3.26
N PRO A 69 -7.81 -5.89 4.20
CA PRO A 69 -8.78 -4.82 4.06
C PRO A 69 -8.07 -3.45 4.11
N ILE A 70 -8.10 -2.72 3.00
CA ILE A 70 -7.58 -1.35 2.87
C ILE A 70 -8.72 -0.49 2.33
N ALA A 71 -9.11 0.55 3.06
CA ALA A 71 -10.19 1.43 2.63
C ALA A 71 -9.74 2.39 1.52
N ASP A 72 -10.70 2.97 0.80
CA ASP A 72 -10.44 4.06 -0.13
C ASP A 72 -9.80 5.26 0.59
N GLY A 73 -8.73 5.83 0.02
CA GLY A 73 -7.94 6.87 0.67
C GLY A 73 -7.02 6.39 1.80
N ASP A 74 -6.92 5.08 2.03
CA ASP A 74 -5.90 4.49 2.90
C ASP A 74 -4.72 3.96 2.09
N ILE A 75 -3.53 4.05 2.68
CA ILE A 75 -2.35 3.34 2.22
C ILE A 75 -1.88 2.40 3.31
N ARG A 76 -1.62 1.15 2.94
CA ARG A 76 -0.94 0.17 3.76
C ARG A 76 0.55 0.16 3.43
N PHE A 77 1.35 0.56 4.41
CA PHE A 77 2.81 0.48 4.33
C PHE A 77 3.28 -0.84 4.94
N GLU A 78 4.24 -1.49 4.28
CA GLU A 78 4.80 -2.76 4.75
C GLU A 78 6.32 -2.80 4.59
N SER A 79 6.99 -3.48 5.52
CA SER A 79 8.42 -3.76 5.45
C SER A 79 8.69 -5.23 5.15
N HIS A 80 9.75 -5.50 4.39
CA HIS A 80 10.18 -6.84 4.03
C HIS A 80 11.71 -6.90 3.94
N PRO A 81 12.34 -8.07 4.08
CA PRO A 81 13.75 -8.24 3.75
C PRO A 81 14.03 -7.92 2.27
N ALA A 82 14.94 -6.98 1.99
CA ALA A 82 15.41 -6.76 0.62
C ALA A 82 16.56 -7.72 0.26
N ALA A 83 17.45 -8.00 1.20
CA ALA A 83 18.51 -8.99 1.05
C ALA A 83 19.02 -9.49 2.41
N PRO A 84 19.60 -10.70 2.49
CA PRO A 84 20.35 -11.13 3.66
C PRO A 84 21.63 -10.30 3.90
N PRO A 85 22.11 -10.20 5.16
CA PRO A 85 21.48 -10.69 6.38
C PRO A 85 20.40 -9.73 6.92
N ILE A 86 19.42 -10.33 7.59
CA ILE A 86 18.27 -9.62 8.15
C ILE A 86 18.56 -9.26 9.60
N PRO A 87 18.42 -7.99 10.02
CA PRO A 87 18.56 -7.59 11.42
C PRO A 87 17.72 -8.46 12.36
N ALA A 88 18.17 -8.71 13.60
CA ALA A 88 17.32 -9.46 14.54
C ALA A 88 16.18 -8.59 15.11
N ALA A 89 16.34 -7.26 15.10
CA ALA A 89 15.34 -6.32 15.59
C ALA A 89 15.50 -4.94 14.93
N ALA A 90 14.42 -4.40 14.38
CA ALA A 90 14.36 -3.00 14.00
C ALA A 90 12.95 -2.44 14.23
N GLN A 91 12.86 -1.16 14.54
CA GLN A 91 11.62 -0.40 14.42
C GLN A 91 11.64 0.31 13.06
N VAL A 92 10.54 0.22 12.33
CA VAL A 92 10.33 0.95 11.07
C VAL A 92 9.20 1.96 11.29
N THR A 93 9.42 3.18 10.81
CA THR A 93 8.52 4.31 10.96
C THR A 93 8.35 4.95 9.59
N VAL A 94 7.11 5.30 9.23
CA VAL A 94 6.78 5.98 7.98
C VAL A 94 6.22 7.35 8.30
N ALA A 95 6.84 8.39 7.78
CA ALA A 95 6.27 9.73 7.71
C ALA A 95 5.70 9.95 6.30
N TRP A 96 4.54 10.60 6.20
CA TRP A 96 3.86 10.81 4.93
C TRP A 96 3.20 12.18 4.86
N VAL A 97 3.00 12.66 3.63
CA VAL A 97 2.22 13.85 3.30
C VAL A 97 1.38 13.57 2.07
N ASN A 98 0.09 13.87 2.14
CA ASN A 98 -0.79 13.96 0.98
C ASN A 98 -0.62 15.36 0.39
N THR A 99 -0.09 15.46 -0.82
CA THR A 99 0.24 16.73 -1.47
C THR A 99 -0.98 17.47 -2.02
N ASP A 100 -2.11 16.78 -2.15
CA ASP A 100 -3.35 17.36 -2.68
C ASP A 100 -4.19 18.02 -1.57
N SER A 101 -4.20 17.42 -0.38
CA SER A 101 -5.01 17.89 0.77
C SER A 101 -4.17 18.53 1.89
N GLY A 102 -2.86 18.34 1.90
CA GLY A 102 -1.96 18.80 2.97
C GLY A 102 -2.00 17.94 4.24
N ARG A 103 -2.78 16.85 4.26
CA ARG A 103 -2.78 15.90 5.37
C ARG A 103 -1.41 15.26 5.52
N SER A 104 -0.96 15.03 6.75
CA SER A 104 0.33 14.41 7.03
C SER A 104 0.28 13.62 8.32
N GLY A 105 1.26 12.74 8.49
CA GLY A 105 1.35 11.94 9.70
C GLY A 105 2.65 11.15 9.78
N ILE A 106 2.85 10.54 10.94
CA ILE A 106 3.95 9.62 11.22
C ILE A 106 3.35 8.38 11.87
N VAL A 107 3.69 7.20 11.37
CA VAL A 107 3.21 5.92 11.88
C VAL A 107 4.37 4.97 12.12
N ASN A 108 4.35 4.28 13.25
CA ASN A 108 5.24 3.14 13.47
C ASN A 108 4.60 1.89 12.85
N LEU A 109 5.35 1.17 12.03
CA LEU A 109 4.90 -0.12 11.52
C LEU A 109 4.89 -1.12 12.68
N GLY A 110 3.79 -1.86 12.82
CA GLY A 110 3.59 -2.88 13.85
C GLY A 110 3.64 -4.30 13.28
N GLY A 111 3.79 -5.29 14.16
CA GLY A 111 3.84 -6.70 13.76
C GLY A 111 5.13 -7.38 14.23
N VAL A 112 5.52 -8.43 13.53
CA VAL A 112 6.73 -9.21 13.82
C VAL A 112 7.80 -8.86 12.80
N TYR A 113 8.92 -8.32 13.26
CA TYR A 113 10.05 -8.02 12.38
C TYR A 113 10.53 -9.29 11.66
N PRO A 114 10.82 -9.27 10.34
CA PRO A 114 10.95 -8.10 9.45
C PRO A 114 9.67 -7.67 8.72
N PHE A 115 8.54 -8.34 8.98
CA PHE A 115 7.26 -8.11 8.32
C PHE A 115 6.37 -7.19 9.16
N LEU A 116 6.75 -5.91 9.20
CA LEU A 116 5.99 -4.88 9.89
C LEU A 116 5.03 -4.21 8.91
N SER A 117 3.89 -3.74 9.40
CA SER A 117 2.92 -3.03 8.58
C SER A 117 2.06 -2.06 9.37
N ALA A 118 1.48 -1.10 8.66
CA ALA A 118 0.43 -0.24 9.19
C ALA A 118 -0.43 0.28 8.03
N THR A 119 -1.75 0.33 8.25
CA THR A 119 -2.69 0.98 7.33
C THR A 119 -3.01 2.37 7.88
N VAL A 120 -2.90 3.38 7.03
CA VAL A 120 -3.10 4.78 7.43
C VAL A 120 -4.05 5.47 6.47
N ASN A 121 -5.01 6.19 7.03
CA ASN A 121 -5.87 7.09 6.25
C ASN A 121 -5.09 8.35 5.86
N THR A 122 -4.49 8.31 4.68
CA THR A 122 -3.78 9.45 4.08
C THR A 122 -4.75 10.44 3.44
N GLY A 123 -5.99 10.00 3.17
CA GLY A 123 -6.96 10.68 2.34
C GLY A 123 -6.66 10.45 0.85
N VAL A 124 -7.70 10.51 0.02
CA VAL A 124 -7.59 10.34 -1.43
C VAL A 124 -6.63 11.38 -2.03
N GLY A 125 -5.76 10.95 -2.93
CA GLY A 125 -4.82 11.81 -3.66
C GLY A 125 -3.37 11.37 -3.63
N ASN A 126 -2.48 12.22 -4.12
CA ASN A 126 -1.04 11.96 -4.21
C ASN A 126 -0.39 11.99 -2.83
N VAL A 127 0.37 10.96 -2.49
CA VAL A 127 1.07 10.81 -1.21
C VAL A 127 2.56 10.62 -1.44
N VAL A 128 3.36 11.44 -0.77
CA VAL A 128 4.81 11.22 -0.65
C VAL A 128 5.07 10.68 0.74
N ALA A 129 5.78 9.56 0.84
CA ALA A 129 6.16 8.97 2.11
C ALA A 129 7.66 8.74 2.20
N THR A 130 8.19 8.84 3.41
CA THR A 130 9.56 8.46 3.75
C THR A 130 9.52 7.47 4.90
N ALA A 131 10.22 6.37 4.72
CA ALA A 131 10.32 5.31 5.69
C ALA A 131 11.75 5.29 6.23
N PHE A 132 11.87 5.36 7.55
CA PHE A 132 13.13 5.34 8.27
C PHE A 132 12.99 4.40 9.45
N GLY A 133 14.09 4.08 10.11
CA GLY A 133 14.03 3.14 11.19
C GLY A 133 15.29 3.12 12.02
N SER A 134 15.21 2.40 13.11
CA SER A 134 16.37 2.18 13.97
C SER A 134 16.48 0.72 14.38
N ILE A 135 17.71 0.26 14.47
CA ILE A 135 18.04 -1.06 14.97
C ILE A 135 18.60 -0.88 16.38
N ASN A 136 17.95 -1.52 17.34
CA ASN A 136 18.34 -1.47 18.74
C ASN A 136 18.60 -2.89 19.25
N PHE A 137 19.87 -3.21 19.50
CA PHE A 137 20.30 -4.48 20.08
C PHE A 137 20.46 -4.43 21.62
N GLY A 138 19.81 -3.47 22.28
CA GLY A 138 19.86 -3.28 23.73
C GLY A 138 21.19 -2.68 24.20
N SER A 139 22.27 -3.47 24.17
CA SER A 139 23.60 -3.07 24.66
C SER A 139 24.53 -2.50 23.59
N SER A 140 24.12 -2.48 22.32
CA SER A 140 24.90 -1.89 21.22
C SER A 140 24.37 -0.50 20.83
N PRO A 141 25.21 0.36 20.22
CA PRO A 141 24.75 1.65 19.71
C PRO A 141 23.52 1.50 18.82
N ILE A 142 22.54 2.39 19.00
CA ILE A 142 21.38 2.47 18.11
C ILE A 142 21.88 2.83 16.72
N CYS A 143 21.54 1.99 15.76
CA CYS A 143 21.80 2.29 14.37
C CYS A 143 20.58 2.90 13.70
N GLN A 144 20.81 3.86 12.82
CA GLN A 144 19.78 4.42 11.97
C GLN A 144 19.81 3.75 10.59
N ALA A 145 18.63 3.40 10.10
CA ALA A 145 18.44 3.10 8.69
C ALA A 145 18.32 4.41 7.91
N ASN A 146 18.96 4.49 6.75
CA ASN A 146 18.75 5.62 5.86
C ASN A 146 17.28 5.67 5.43
N PRO A 147 16.71 6.86 5.23
CA PRO A 147 15.35 6.96 4.78
C PRO A 147 15.20 6.46 3.34
N ALA A 148 14.18 5.65 3.08
CA ALA A 148 13.69 5.32 1.75
C ALA A 148 12.49 6.20 1.44
N ILE A 149 12.40 6.74 0.22
CA ILE A 149 11.30 7.63 -0.20
C ILE A 149 10.46 6.92 -1.26
N GLY A 150 9.14 7.04 -1.16
CA GLY A 150 8.17 6.50 -2.10
C GLY A 150 7.07 7.51 -2.41
N THR A 151 6.46 7.34 -3.57
CA THR A 151 5.32 8.13 -4.03
C THR A 151 4.17 7.19 -4.37
N PHE A 152 2.97 7.53 -3.91
CA PHE A 152 1.78 6.68 -3.97
C PHE A 152 0.57 7.53 -4.33
N ILE A 153 -0.51 6.88 -4.76
CA ILE A 153 -1.80 7.52 -5.00
C ILE A 153 -2.83 6.76 -4.16
N ALA A 154 -3.37 7.42 -3.14
CA ALA A 154 -4.37 6.86 -2.21
C ALA A 154 -5.80 7.06 -2.70
#